data_AF-A0AAV5JIX2-F1
#
_entry.id   AF-A0AAV5JIX2-F1
#
_cell.length_a   1.000
_cell.length_b   1.000
_cell.length_c   1.000
_cell.angle_alpha   90.00
_cell.angle_beta   90.00
_cell.angle_gamma   90.00
#
_symmetry.space_group_name_H-M   'P 1'
#
loop_
_entity.id
_entity.type
_entity.pdbx_description
1 polymer ?
#
loop_
_entity_poly.entity_id
_entity_poly.type
_entity_poly.pdbx_seq_one_letter_code
_entity_poly.pdbx_strand_id
1 'polypeptide(L)'
;MNDGTYRGGALAFKLDTLLKLSDVKGADGKTTLLHFVVQEIIRGEGIRAVQNLKASQSLSNFKSVDFVEDPSQDMDEHCCNLGLQVVSVSSSELQDVKKAAVIDVDALTTTVSKLNSSLTKIREFSNNEMKNMDEECKFDIALSSFIDQTDADI
;
A
#
# COMPACT_ATOMS: atom_id res chain seq x y z
N MET A 1 -17.70 -20.52 10.86
CA MET A 1 -18.03 -19.15 11.36
C MET A 1 -19.21 -18.51 10.64
N ASN A 2 -19.43 -18.77 9.34
CA ASN A 2 -20.52 -18.16 8.57
C ASN A 2 -21.54 -19.17 8.00
N ASP A 3 -21.49 -20.43 8.46
CA ASP A 3 -22.36 -21.49 7.95
C ASP A 3 -23.83 -21.17 8.22
N GLY A 4 -24.68 -21.38 7.22
CA GLY A 4 -26.12 -21.06 7.30
C GLY A 4 -26.45 -19.56 7.19
N THR A 5 -25.47 -18.68 6.97
CA THR A 5 -25.71 -17.26 6.67
C THR A 5 -25.59 -16.97 5.19
N TYR A 6 -26.09 -15.82 4.74
CA TYR A 6 -25.88 -15.34 3.36
C TYR A 6 -24.41 -15.05 3.01
N ARG A 7 -23.50 -15.12 3.99
CA ARG A 7 -22.04 -15.02 3.83
C ARG A 7 -21.34 -16.39 3.90
N GLY A 8 -22.08 -17.48 4.08
CA GLY A 8 -21.55 -18.84 4.05
C GLY A 8 -21.04 -19.20 2.66
N GLY A 9 -19.85 -19.81 2.58
CA GLY A 9 -19.25 -20.20 1.29
C GLY A 9 -18.78 -19.04 0.42
N ALA A 10 -18.61 -17.83 0.97
CA ALA A 10 -18.12 -16.69 0.21
C ALA A 10 -16.70 -16.93 -0.33
N LEU A 11 -16.50 -16.67 -1.64
CA LEU A 11 -15.19 -16.77 -2.31
C LEU A 11 -14.35 -15.51 -2.16
N ALA A 12 -14.97 -14.38 -1.82
CA ALA A 12 -14.31 -13.09 -1.66
C ALA A 12 -15.09 -12.21 -0.67
N PHE A 13 -14.44 -11.16 -0.19
CA PHE A 13 -15.03 -10.13 0.66
C PHE A 13 -14.58 -8.75 0.21
N LYS A 14 -15.35 -7.72 0.56
CA LYS A 14 -14.97 -6.33 0.31
C LYS A 14 -13.89 -5.88 1.29
N LEU A 15 -12.91 -5.10 0.83
CA LEU A 15 -11.75 -4.71 1.63
C LEU A 15 -12.11 -3.91 2.90
N ASP A 16 -13.17 -3.10 2.84
CA ASP A 16 -13.72 -2.36 3.98
C ASP A 16 -14.11 -3.27 5.17
N THR A 17 -14.34 -4.56 4.90
CA THR A 17 -14.66 -5.56 5.93
C THR A 17 -13.46 -5.85 6.83
N LEU A 18 -12.23 -5.57 6.40
CA LEU A 18 -11.04 -5.70 7.25
C LEU A 18 -11.11 -4.81 8.50
N LEU A 19 -11.74 -3.64 8.38
CA LEU A 19 -11.93 -2.72 9.51
C LEU A 19 -12.84 -3.29 10.61
N LYS A 20 -13.66 -4.29 10.27
CA LYS A 20 -14.64 -4.90 11.20
C LYS A 20 -14.05 -6.08 11.97
N LEU A 21 -12.85 -6.55 11.60
CA LEU A 21 -12.21 -7.69 12.27
C LEU A 21 -11.87 -7.39 13.74
N SER A 22 -11.64 -6.11 14.08
CA SER A 22 -11.44 -5.67 15.46
C SER A 22 -12.70 -5.72 16.31
N ASP A 23 -13.88 -5.73 15.68
CA ASP A 23 -15.16 -5.57 16.38
C ASP A 23 -15.78 -6.92 16.73
N VAL A 24 -15.42 -7.97 16.00
CA VAL A 24 -15.86 -9.34 16.26
C VAL A 24 -15.01 -9.94 17.37
N LYS A 25 -15.65 -10.29 18.48
CA LYS A 25 -14.98 -10.87 19.67
C LYS A 25 -15.32 -12.33 19.86
N GLY A 26 -14.37 -13.08 20.43
CA GLY A 26 -14.58 -14.43 20.92
C GLY A 26 -15.50 -14.46 22.14
N ALA A 27 -15.80 -15.68 22.61
CA ALA A 27 -16.64 -15.90 23.79
C ALA A 27 -16.06 -15.28 25.08
N ASP A 28 -14.74 -15.04 25.12
CA ASP A 28 -14.06 -14.38 26.22
C ASP A 28 -14.30 -12.86 26.29
N GLY A 29 -14.90 -12.26 25.25
CA GLY A 29 -15.15 -10.83 25.12
C GLY A 29 -13.88 -9.96 25.04
N LYS A 30 -12.70 -10.58 24.98
CA LYS A 30 -11.38 -9.92 25.03
C LYS A 30 -10.64 -10.08 23.70
N THR A 31 -10.60 -11.29 23.17
CA THR A 31 -9.87 -11.61 21.96
C THR A 31 -10.74 -11.33 20.74
N THR A 32 -10.19 -10.61 19.75
CA THR A 32 -10.91 -10.27 18.52
C THR A 32 -10.55 -11.22 17.38
N LEU A 33 -11.37 -11.25 16.34
CA LEU A 33 -11.08 -11.98 15.11
C LEU A 33 -9.77 -11.49 14.46
N LEU A 34 -9.47 -10.19 14.56
CA LEU A 34 -8.19 -9.64 14.09
C LEU A 34 -6.99 -10.26 14.81
N HIS A 35 -7.04 -10.46 16.14
CA HIS A 35 -5.94 -11.11 16.88
C HIS A 35 -5.69 -12.52 16.34
N PHE A 36 -6.76 -13.30 16.15
CA PHE A 36 -6.66 -14.64 15.60
C PHE A 36 -6.09 -14.65 14.17
N VAL A 37 -6.56 -13.76 13.30
CA VAL A 37 -6.06 -13.65 11.92
C VAL A 37 -4.58 -13.32 11.89
N VAL A 38 -4.11 -12.38 12.72
CA VAL A 38 -2.67 -12.03 12.79
C VAL A 38 -1.84 -13.24 13.25
N GLN A 39 -2.30 -13.97 14.28
CA GLN A 39 -1.62 -15.18 14.75
C GLN A 39 -1.56 -16.27 13.68
N GLU A 40 -2.66 -16.51 12.96
CA GLU A 40 -2.70 -17.52 11.90
C GLU A 40 -1.83 -17.14 10.71
N ILE A 41 -1.72 -15.86 10.36
CA ILE A 41 -0.78 -15.39 9.32
C ILE A 41 0.66 -15.64 9.79
N ILE A 42 1.02 -15.25 11.02
CA ILE A 42 2.36 -15.50 11.58
C ILE A 42 2.68 -17.00 11.52
N ARG A 43 1.76 -17.85 11.97
CA ARG A 43 1.94 -19.31 11.95
C ARG A 43 2.10 -19.86 10.53
N GLY A 44 1.25 -19.45 9.60
CA GLY A 44 1.31 -19.88 8.21
C GLY A 44 2.59 -19.44 7.51
N GLU A 45 3.02 -18.20 7.73
CA GLU A 45 4.26 -17.64 7.20
C GLU A 45 5.50 -18.33 7.77
N GLY A 46 5.48 -18.65 9.08
CA GLY A 46 6.53 -19.44 9.72
C GLY A 46 6.71 -20.81 9.08
N ILE A 47 5.60 -21.55 8.88
CA ILE A 47 5.63 -22.89 8.26
C ILE A 47 6.19 -22.79 6.83
N ARG A 48 5.70 -21.81 6.05
CA ARG A 48 6.16 -21.57 4.67
C ARG A 48 7.65 -21.28 4.62
N ALA A 49 8.15 -20.45 5.54
CA ALA A 49 9.54 -20.07 5.57
C ALA A 49 10.46 -21.23 6.00
N VAL A 50 10.05 -22.08 6.95
CA VAL A 50 10.76 -23.33 7.29
C VAL A 50 10.82 -24.29 6.10
N GLN A 51 9.72 -24.46 5.37
CA GLN A 51 9.67 -25.30 4.17
C GLN A 51 10.64 -24.80 3.08
N ASN A 52 10.69 -23.49 2.86
CA ASN A 52 11.62 -22.88 1.91
C ASN A 52 13.08 -23.14 2.30
N LEU A 53 13.44 -23.03 3.57
CA LEU A 53 14.79 -23.34 4.06
C LEU A 53 15.17 -24.81 3.84
N LYS A 54 14.24 -25.74 4.14
CA LYS A 54 14.43 -27.18 3.90
C LYS A 54 14.59 -27.50 2.41
N ALA A 55 13.81 -26.86 1.54
CA ALA A 55 13.92 -27.00 0.09
C ALA A 55 15.28 -26.48 -0.42
N SER A 56 15.75 -25.33 0.09
CA SER A 56 17.07 -24.79 -0.25
C SER A 56 18.22 -25.67 0.22
N GLN A 57 18.12 -26.28 1.41
CA GLN A 57 19.12 -27.23 1.91
C GLN A 57 19.15 -28.54 1.12
N SER A 58 17.98 -29.03 0.68
CA SER A 58 17.85 -30.27 -0.09
C SER A 58 18.48 -30.19 -1.48
N LEU A 59 18.61 -28.99 -2.06
CA LEU A 59 19.35 -28.74 -3.30
C LEU A 59 20.87 -28.68 -3.09
N SER A 60 21.33 -28.46 -1.86
CA SER A 60 22.76 -28.29 -1.54
C SER A 60 23.45 -29.53 -0.94
N ASN A 61 22.72 -30.58 -0.54
CA ASN A 61 23.36 -31.70 0.17
C ASN A 61 22.76 -33.08 -0.19
N PHE A 62 23.45 -33.80 -1.07
CA PHE A 62 23.43 -35.26 -1.09
C PHE A 62 24.14 -35.75 0.19
N LYS A 63 23.37 -35.96 1.26
CA LYS A 63 23.68 -36.87 2.36
C LYS A 63 22.44 -37.05 3.22
N SER A 64 21.74 -38.16 2.96
CA SER A 64 20.68 -38.69 3.80
C SER A 64 21.24 -39.01 5.19
N VAL A 65 20.67 -38.40 6.23
CA VAL A 65 20.71 -38.95 7.58
C VAL A 65 19.34 -38.66 8.20
N ASP A 66 18.61 -39.73 8.50
CA ASP A 66 17.34 -39.76 9.22
C ASP A 66 17.40 -38.85 10.46
N PHE A 67 16.59 -37.79 10.46
CA PHE A 67 16.17 -37.13 11.69
C PHE A 67 14.68 -37.35 11.85
N VAL A 68 14.35 -38.23 12.78
CA VAL A 68 12.99 -38.42 13.30
C VAL A 68 12.61 -37.11 14.00
N GLU A 69 11.71 -36.33 13.38
CA GLU A 69 11.17 -35.09 13.95
C GLU A 69 10.26 -35.43 15.14
N ASP A 70 10.80 -35.27 16.35
CA ASP A 70 9.99 -35.02 17.55
C ASP A 70 9.50 -33.56 17.48
N PRO A 71 8.20 -33.27 17.59
CA PRO A 71 7.69 -31.90 17.60
C PRO A 71 8.01 -31.26 18.95
N SER A 72 9.27 -30.88 19.16
CA SER A 72 9.69 -30.15 20.35
C SER A 72 9.16 -28.72 20.31
N GLN A 73 8.92 -28.16 21.49
CA GLN A 73 8.45 -26.79 21.73
C GLN A 73 9.33 -25.74 21.02
N ASP A 74 10.62 -26.04 20.82
CA ASP A 74 11.59 -25.20 20.10
C ASP A 74 11.26 -24.99 18.62
N MET A 75 10.63 -25.98 17.96
CA MET A 75 10.25 -25.86 16.55
C MET A 75 9.06 -24.91 16.35
N ASP A 76 8.13 -24.88 17.32
CA ASP A 76 6.98 -23.97 17.30
C ASP A 76 7.41 -22.51 17.53
N GLU A 77 8.34 -22.29 18.47
CA GLU A 77 8.91 -20.97 18.73
C GLU A 77 9.75 -20.46 17.54
N HIS A 78 10.57 -21.32 16.93
CA HIS A 78 11.33 -20.97 15.73
C HIS A 78 10.43 -20.61 14.55
N CYS A 79 9.37 -21.38 14.32
CA CYS A 79 8.36 -21.13 13.29
C CYS A 79 7.67 -19.77 13.51
N CYS A 80 7.21 -19.51 14.74
CA CYS A 80 6.60 -18.23 15.10
C CYS A 80 7.54 -17.05 14.88
N ASN A 81 8.81 -17.15 15.30
CA ASN A 81 9.80 -16.09 15.11
C ASN A 81 10.03 -15.76 13.64
N LEU A 82 10.14 -16.79 12.79
CA LEU A 82 10.35 -16.60 11.36
C LEU A 82 9.12 -15.98 10.68
N GLY A 83 7.91 -16.43 11.05
CA GLY A 83 6.67 -15.83 10.59
C GLY A 83 6.52 -14.38 11.03
N LEU A 84 6.88 -14.06 12.28
CA LEU A 84 6.86 -12.70 12.80
C LEU A 84 7.85 -11.79 12.05
N GLN A 85 9.03 -12.29 11.70
CA GLN A 85 10.00 -11.56 10.90
C GLN A 85 9.41 -11.19 9.53
N VAL A 86 8.75 -12.13 8.85
CA VAL A 86 8.08 -11.87 7.56
C VAL A 86 6.97 -10.82 7.73
N VAL A 87 6.09 -11.00 8.72
CA VAL A 87 4.94 -10.09 8.94
C VAL A 87 5.39 -8.69 9.36
N SER A 88 6.51 -8.54 10.07
CA SER A 88 7.01 -7.23 10.52
C SER A 88 7.34 -6.26 9.37
N VAL A 89 7.79 -6.80 8.23
CA VAL A 89 8.17 -6.01 7.05
C VAL A 89 6.94 -5.46 6.31
N SER A 90 5.77 -6.10 6.43
CA SER A 90 4.53 -5.71 5.73
C SER A 90 4.11 -4.25 5.99
N SER A 91 4.43 -3.72 7.16
CA SER A 91 4.15 -2.31 7.50
C SER A 91 4.91 -1.32 6.61
N SER A 92 6.11 -1.70 6.17
CA SER A 92 6.94 -0.91 5.25
C SER A 92 6.51 -1.08 3.80
N GLU A 93 5.98 -2.25 3.42
CA GLU A 93 5.46 -2.51 2.07
C GLU A 93 4.24 -1.63 1.75
N LEU A 94 3.43 -1.30 2.76
CA LEU A 94 2.22 -0.48 2.62
C LEU A 94 2.44 1.01 2.98
N GLN A 95 3.69 1.46 3.07
CA GLN A 95 4.01 2.84 3.47
C GLN A 95 3.39 3.90 2.54
N ASP A 96 3.36 3.64 1.23
CA ASP A 96 2.80 4.60 0.27
C ASP A 96 1.27 4.58 0.25
N VAL A 97 0.65 3.45 0.61
CA VAL A 97 -0.81 3.38 0.85
C VAL A 97 -1.17 4.28 2.03
N LYS A 98 -0.37 4.27 3.11
CA LYS A 98 -0.58 5.16 4.26
C LYS A 98 -0.43 6.64 3.88
N LYS A 99 0.57 6.98 3.04
CA LYS A 99 0.75 8.35 2.53
C LYS A 99 -0.41 8.78 1.62
N ALA A 100 -0.90 7.88 0.77
CA ALA A 100 -2.00 8.16 -0.14
C ALA A 100 -3.34 8.33 0.59
N ALA A 101 -3.56 7.58 1.69
CA ALA A 101 -4.82 7.60 2.44
C ALA A 101 -5.15 8.96 3.08
N VAL A 102 -4.16 9.84 3.27
CA VAL A 102 -4.36 11.18 3.83
C VAL A 102 -4.50 12.28 2.76
N ILE A 103 -4.38 11.93 1.47
CA ILE A 103 -4.51 12.89 0.37
C ILE A 103 -5.98 13.22 0.16
N ASP A 104 -6.32 14.50 0.29
CA ASP A 104 -7.61 15.04 -0.14
C ASP A 104 -7.59 15.25 -1.66
N VAL A 105 -8.18 14.28 -2.37
CA VAL A 105 -8.24 14.29 -3.84
C VAL A 105 -9.04 15.48 -4.35
N ASP A 106 -10.14 15.84 -3.70
CA ASP A 106 -11.02 16.93 -4.16
C ASP A 106 -10.33 18.29 -4.00
N ALA A 107 -9.62 18.50 -2.88
CA ALA A 107 -8.82 19.70 -2.66
C ALA A 107 -7.66 19.81 -3.67
N LEU A 108 -6.97 18.70 -3.95
CA LEU A 108 -5.91 18.64 -4.95
C LEU A 108 -6.45 18.97 -6.35
N THR A 109 -7.52 18.31 -6.78
CA THR A 109 -8.18 18.54 -8.07
C THR A 109 -8.66 19.98 -8.20
N THR A 110 -9.21 20.57 -7.15
CA THR A 110 -9.63 21.97 -7.13
C THR A 110 -8.43 22.91 -7.32
N THR A 111 -7.31 22.62 -6.65
CA THR A 111 -6.08 23.43 -6.74
C THR A 111 -5.48 23.37 -8.14
N VAL A 112 -5.37 22.16 -8.71
CA VAL A 112 -4.88 21.95 -10.08
C VAL A 112 -5.78 22.64 -11.10
N SER A 113 -7.11 22.54 -10.93
CA SER A 113 -8.07 23.20 -11.82
C SER A 113 -7.95 24.71 -11.77
N LYS A 114 -7.77 25.29 -10.57
CA LYS A 114 -7.55 26.74 -10.41
C LYS A 114 -6.25 27.19 -11.07
N LEU A 115 -5.16 26.44 -10.88
CA LEU A 115 -3.87 26.70 -11.52
C LEU A 115 -4.01 26.69 -13.05
N ASN A 116 -4.59 25.62 -13.61
CA ASN A 116 -4.81 25.49 -15.05
C ASN A 116 -5.68 26.62 -15.62
N SER A 117 -6.75 27.00 -14.92
CA SER A 117 -7.61 28.11 -15.33
C SER A 117 -6.88 29.46 -15.32
N SER A 118 -5.95 29.65 -14.38
CA SER A 118 -5.17 30.89 -14.26
C SER A 118 -4.11 30.96 -15.35
N LEU A 119 -3.44 29.85 -15.65
CA LEU A 119 -2.50 29.73 -16.76
C LEU A 119 -3.20 29.98 -18.11
N THR A 120 -4.39 29.40 -18.31
CA THR A 120 -5.21 29.64 -19.50
C THR A 120 -5.50 31.13 -19.68
N LYS A 121 -5.90 31.83 -18.61
CA LYS A 121 -6.13 33.29 -18.66
C LYS A 121 -4.87 34.09 -18.97
N ILE A 122 -3.71 33.69 -18.42
CA ILE A 122 -2.43 34.33 -18.70
C ILE A 122 -2.06 34.18 -20.18
N ARG A 123 -2.26 32.99 -20.75
CA ARG A 123 -2.04 32.73 -22.18
C ARG A 123 -2.99 33.55 -23.06
N GLU A 124 -4.26 33.64 -22.70
CA GLU A 124 -5.22 34.49 -23.40
C GLU A 124 -4.82 35.97 -23.35
N PHE A 125 -4.38 36.45 -22.19
CA PHE A 125 -3.89 37.81 -22.02
C PHE A 125 -2.66 38.11 -22.87
N SER A 126 -1.65 37.25 -22.86
CA SER A 126 -0.44 37.42 -23.70
C SER A 126 -0.79 37.45 -25.19
N ASN A 127 -1.68 36.54 -25.64
CA ASN A 127 -2.05 36.47 -27.05
C ASN A 127 -2.94 37.63 -27.53
N ASN A 128 -3.82 38.15 -26.67
CA ASN A 128 -4.83 39.14 -27.06
C ASN A 128 -4.40 40.59 -26.76
N GLU A 129 -3.75 40.85 -25.63
CA GLU A 129 -3.44 42.21 -25.18
C GLU A 129 -1.99 42.59 -25.48
N MET A 130 -1.03 41.67 -25.27
CA MET A 130 0.40 42.01 -25.38
C MET A 130 0.92 41.99 -26.82
N LYS A 131 0.47 41.05 -27.65
CA LYS A 131 0.87 40.97 -29.08
C LYS A 131 0.42 42.16 -29.92
N ASN A 132 -0.53 42.96 -29.43
CA ASN A 132 -1.07 44.13 -30.13
C ASN A 132 -0.38 45.45 -29.74
N MET A 133 0.68 45.39 -28.92
CA MET A 133 1.48 46.57 -28.55
C MET A 133 2.61 46.80 -29.57
N ASP A 134 2.79 48.05 -30.01
CA ASP A 134 3.83 48.44 -30.98
C ASP A 134 5.27 48.40 -30.42
N GLU A 135 5.45 48.27 -29.10
CA GLU A 135 6.76 48.20 -28.43
C GLU A 135 6.93 46.91 -27.63
N GLU A 136 8.00 46.16 -27.92
CA GLU A 136 8.38 44.95 -27.21
C GLU A 136 8.79 45.30 -25.76
N CYS A 137 7.89 45.01 -24.82
CA CYS A 137 8.09 45.27 -23.40
C CYS A 137 8.85 44.11 -22.75
N LYS A 138 9.80 44.40 -21.84
CA LYS A 138 10.53 43.39 -21.06
C LYS A 138 9.61 42.42 -20.28
N PHE A 139 8.40 42.87 -19.94
CA PHE A 139 7.39 42.04 -19.29
C PHE A 139 6.81 40.97 -20.24
N ASP A 140 6.66 41.26 -21.54
CA ASP A 140 6.15 40.30 -22.53
C ASP A 140 7.14 39.15 -22.75
N ILE A 141 8.42 39.47 -22.88
CA ILE A 141 9.51 38.47 -22.98
C ILE A 141 9.52 37.56 -21.73
N ALA A 142 9.41 38.16 -20.55
CA ALA A 142 9.39 37.42 -19.29
C ALA A 142 8.14 36.54 -19.14
N LEU A 143 6.97 37.04 -19.57
CA LEU A 143 5.72 36.29 -19.50
C LEU A 143 5.69 35.13 -20.49
N SER A 144 6.17 35.34 -21.71
CA SER A 144 6.30 34.28 -22.72
C SER A 144 7.23 33.18 -22.24
N SER A 145 8.41 33.55 -21.70
CA SER A 145 9.34 32.58 -21.11
C SER A 145 8.75 31.84 -19.91
N PHE A 146 7.92 32.51 -19.09
CA PHE A 146 7.22 31.86 -17.99
C PHE A 146 6.21 30.83 -18.50
N ILE A 147 5.41 31.17 -19.51
CA ILE A 147 4.42 30.27 -20.12
C ILE A 147 5.13 29.03 -20.68
N ASP A 148 6.19 29.23 -21.47
CA ASP A 148 6.96 28.13 -22.08
C ASP A 148 7.54 27.18 -21.02
N GLN A 149 8.07 27.73 -19.92
CA GLN A 149 8.59 26.92 -18.81
C GLN A 149 7.46 26.16 -18.11
N THR A 150 6.31 26.81 -17.86
CA THR A 150 5.17 26.13 -17.24
C THR A 150 4.57 25.03 -18.12
N ASP A 151 4.57 25.18 -19.44
CA ASP A 151 4.14 24.13 -20.36
C ASP A 151 5.08 22.92 -20.38
N ALA A 152 6.36 23.11 -20.05
CA ALA A 152 7.32 22.02 -19.94
C ALA A 152 7.19 21.25 -18.62
N ASP A 153 6.71 21.91 -17.56
CA ASP A 153 6.62 21.37 -16.20
C ASP A 153 5.24 20.74 -15.87
N ILE A 154 4.20 21.00 -16.67
CA ILE A 154 2.83 20.49 -16.53
C ILE A 154 2.56 19.35 -17.52
#